data_AF-A0A0C2CLB3-F1
#
_entry.id   AF-A0A0C2CLB3-F1
#
_cell.length_a   1.000
_cell.length_b   1.000
_cell.length_c   1.000
_cell.angle_alpha   90.00
_cell.angle_beta   90.00
_cell.angle_gamma   90.00
#
_symmetry.space_group_name_H-M   'P 1'
#
loop_
_entity.id
_entity.type
_entity.pdbx_description
1 polymer ?
#
loop_
_entity_poly.entity_id
_entity_poly.type
_entity_poly.pdbx_seq_one_letter_code
_entity_poly.pdbx_strand_id
1 'polypeptide(L)'
;MAVLFCWNDRAQEKISFESLRLATELPDTELARTLFNTIKTTLLKNGKEQHRGRINLIGRLQLSMESSATKEHEDIVALREFRVQEAAVKIMKMRKTITSAQLQTELVEMLKPMFIPNRKLIKEQIDWLIENRYVFFP
;
A
#
# COMPACT_ATOMS: atom_id res chain seq x y z
N MET A 1 -22.79 7.92 -1.41
CA MET A 1 -24.22 8.31 -1.24
C MET A 1 -24.47 9.02 0.08
N ALA A 2 -23.89 8.57 1.20
CA ALA A 2 -24.04 9.20 2.52
C ALA A 2 -23.87 10.74 2.50
N VAL A 3 -22.84 11.25 1.83
CA VAL A 3 -22.57 12.71 1.74
C VAL A 3 -23.72 13.49 1.08
N LEU A 4 -24.30 12.99 -0.02
CA LEU A 4 -25.39 13.70 -0.71
C LEU A 4 -26.70 13.64 0.08
N PHE A 5 -26.90 12.57 0.85
CA PHE A 5 -28.08 12.40 1.70
C PHE A 5 -28.16 13.48 2.78
N CYS A 6 -27.02 14.04 3.23
CA CYS A 6 -26.99 15.13 4.19
C CYS A 6 -27.74 16.40 3.74
N TRP A 7 -28.01 16.56 2.44
CA TRP A 7 -28.75 17.69 1.86
C TRP A 7 -30.18 17.39 1.44
N ASN A 8 -30.69 16.17 1.67
CA ASN A 8 -31.99 15.74 1.14
C ASN A 8 -33.16 16.62 1.63
N ASP A 9 -33.16 16.98 2.92
CA ASP A 9 -34.22 17.79 3.55
C ASP A 9 -33.81 19.27 3.76
N ARG A 10 -32.60 19.64 3.33
CA ARG A 10 -31.99 20.96 3.58
C ARG A 10 -31.09 21.42 2.43
N ALA A 11 -31.64 21.43 1.22
CA ALA A 11 -30.89 21.64 -0.02
C ALA A 11 -30.09 22.96 -0.09
N GLN A 12 -30.56 24.02 0.58
CA GLN A 12 -29.93 25.37 0.54
C GLN A 12 -29.00 25.64 1.73
N GLU A 13 -28.92 24.71 2.69
CA GLU A 13 -28.12 24.92 3.91
C GLU A 13 -26.64 24.62 3.64
N LYS A 14 -25.75 25.42 4.24
CA LYS A 14 -24.30 25.15 4.20
C LYS A 14 -23.94 24.24 5.37
N ILE A 15 -23.43 23.05 5.08
CA ILE A 15 -22.99 22.09 6.09
C ILE A 15 -21.46 22.15 6.17
N SER A 16 -20.91 22.25 7.38
CA SER A 16 -19.46 22.27 7.60
C SER A 16 -18.84 20.90 7.32
N PHE A 17 -17.54 20.89 7.02
CA PHE A 17 -16.79 19.64 6.82
C PHE A 17 -16.85 18.73 8.06
N GLU A 18 -16.70 19.31 9.26
CA GLU A 18 -16.81 18.63 10.55
C GLU A 18 -18.17 17.92 10.71
N SER A 19 -19.27 18.63 10.43
CA SER A 19 -20.62 18.07 10.55
C SER A 19 -20.89 16.96 9.53
N LEU A 20 -20.31 17.05 8.33
CA LEU A 20 -20.39 15.96 7.34
C LEU A 20 -19.58 14.75 7.76
N ARG A 21 -18.40 14.94 8.34
CA ARG A 21 -17.58 13.88 8.90
C ARG A 21 -18.35 13.11 9.98
N LEU A 22 -18.94 13.83 10.93
CA LEU A 22 -19.76 13.24 11.99
C LEU A 22 -21.00 12.52 11.43
N ALA A 23 -21.68 13.09 10.43
CA ALA A 23 -22.92 12.52 9.89
C ALA A 23 -22.70 11.33 8.94
N THR A 24 -21.53 11.24 8.29
CA THR A 24 -21.24 10.20 7.30
C THR A 24 -20.30 9.11 7.82
N GLU A 25 -19.65 9.36 8.97
CA GLU A 25 -18.63 8.50 9.57
C GLU A 25 -17.47 8.14 8.62
N LEU A 26 -17.29 8.94 7.56
CA LEU A 26 -16.23 8.72 6.59
C LEU A 26 -14.89 9.26 7.11
N PRO A 27 -13.76 8.59 6.81
CA PRO A 27 -12.44 9.16 7.01
C PRO A 27 -12.27 10.47 6.25
N ASP A 28 -11.50 11.42 6.81
CA ASP A 28 -11.29 12.75 6.23
C ASP A 28 -10.83 12.71 4.77
N THR A 29 -9.97 11.74 4.44
CA THR A 29 -9.45 11.51 3.08
C THR A 29 -10.55 11.09 2.10
N GLU A 30 -11.44 10.19 2.50
CA GLU A 30 -12.57 9.73 1.67
C GLU A 30 -13.65 10.81 1.55
N LEU A 31 -13.93 11.53 2.63
CA LEU A 31 -14.87 12.63 2.64
C LEU A 31 -14.41 13.75 1.70
N ALA A 32 -13.14 14.18 1.80
CA ALA A 32 -12.57 15.21 0.94
C ALA A 32 -12.59 14.79 -0.54
N ARG A 33 -12.20 13.54 -0.84
CA ARG A 33 -12.22 13.00 -2.21
C ARG A 33 -13.65 12.91 -2.77
N THR A 34 -14.61 12.52 -1.93
CA THR A 34 -16.03 12.44 -2.31
C THR A 34 -16.60 13.82 -2.60
N LEU A 35 -16.36 14.81 -1.73
CA LEU A 35 -16.79 16.19 -1.93
C LEU A 35 -16.18 16.78 -3.21
N PHE A 36 -14.87 16.66 -3.39
CA PHE A 36 -14.18 17.15 -4.59
C PHE A 36 -14.77 16.57 -5.88
N ASN A 37 -15.00 15.25 -5.92
CA ASN A 37 -15.56 14.59 -7.09
C ASN A 37 -17.02 14.97 -7.35
N THR A 38 -17.85 15.12 -6.31
CA THR A 38 -19.24 15.56 -6.49
C THR A 38 -19.31 16.97 -7.07
N ILE A 39 -18.59 17.94 -6.50
CA ILE A 39 -18.56 19.33 -6.97
C ILE A 39 -18.07 19.43 -8.42
N LYS A 40 -16.96 18.74 -8.74
CA LYS A 40 -16.37 18.78 -10.08
C LYS A 40 -17.30 18.21 -11.16
N THR A 41 -18.13 17.23 -10.81
CA THR A 41 -18.95 16.51 -11.78
C THR A 41 -20.36 17.07 -11.94
N THR A 42 -20.90 17.75 -10.92
CA THR A 42 -22.23 18.38 -10.99
C THR A 42 -22.23 19.68 -11.78
N LEU A 43 -21.09 20.37 -11.88
CA LEU A 43 -21.02 21.70 -12.50
C LEU A 43 -20.61 21.67 -13.98
N LEU A 44 -19.83 20.68 -14.43
CA LEU A 44 -19.23 20.71 -15.78
C LEU A 44 -19.11 19.32 -16.39
N LYS A 45 -19.75 19.11 -17.56
CA LYS A 45 -19.43 18.00 -18.46
C LYS A 45 -18.90 18.59 -19.77
N ASN A 46 -17.62 18.33 -20.08
CA ASN A 46 -16.94 18.85 -21.28
C ASN A 46 -17.03 20.38 -21.42
N GLY A 47 -16.95 21.12 -20.31
CA GLY A 47 -16.98 22.59 -20.30
C GLY A 47 -18.36 23.22 -20.55
N LYS A 48 -19.44 22.42 -20.60
CA LYS A 48 -20.82 22.92 -20.75
C LYS A 48 -21.63 22.64 -19.49
N GLU A 49 -22.44 23.61 -19.08
CA GLU A 49 -23.44 23.45 -18.01
C GLU A 49 -24.45 22.38 -18.43
N GLN A 50 -24.85 21.52 -17.51
CA GLN A 50 -25.78 20.42 -17.76
C GLN A 50 -27.02 20.60 -16.90
N HIS A 51 -28.15 20.91 -17.52
CA HIS A 51 -29.43 21.03 -16.81
C HIS A 51 -30.08 19.67 -16.48
N ARG A 52 -29.71 18.59 -17.19
CA ARG A 52 -30.19 17.23 -16.93
C ARG A 52 -29.23 16.18 -17.47
N GLY A 53 -29.04 15.07 -16.74
CA GLY A 53 -28.23 13.94 -17.19
C GLY A 53 -28.05 12.87 -16.09
N ARG A 54 -27.47 11.72 -16.46
CA ARG A 54 -27.02 10.70 -15.52
C ARG A 54 -25.49 10.67 -15.52
N ILE A 55 -24.89 10.73 -14.33
CA ILE A 55 -23.42 10.68 -14.14
C ILE A 55 -23.11 9.48 -13.26
N ASN A 56 -22.20 8.61 -13.71
CA ASN A 56 -21.68 7.53 -12.88
C ASN A 56 -20.48 8.05 -12.09
N LEU A 57 -20.62 8.14 -10.76
CA LEU A 57 -19.56 8.56 -9.85
C LEU A 57 -18.80 7.38 -9.24
N ILE A 58 -19.35 6.16 -9.32
CA ILE A 58 -18.80 4.96 -8.66
C ILE A 58 -17.40 4.63 -9.21
N GLY A 59 -17.21 4.63 -10.53
CA GLY A 59 -15.91 4.33 -11.14
C GLY A 59 -14.85 5.43 -10.98
N ARG A 60 -15.23 6.64 -10.55
CA ARG A 60 -14.32 7.79 -10.31
C ARG A 60 -14.00 7.97 -8.83
N LEU A 61 -14.86 7.42 -7.97
CA LEU A 61 -14.69 7.22 -6.55
C LEU A 61 -14.24 5.78 -6.29
N GLN A 62 -13.26 5.27 -7.05
CA GLN A 62 -12.54 4.10 -6.56
C GLN A 62 -11.99 4.50 -5.19
N LEU A 63 -12.57 3.89 -4.15
CA LEU A 63 -12.05 3.89 -2.79
C LEU A 63 -10.55 3.63 -2.93
N SER A 64 -9.75 4.43 -2.23
CA SER A 64 -8.31 4.47 -2.38
C SER A 64 -7.70 3.10 -2.12
N MET A 65 -7.69 2.24 -3.14
CA MET A 65 -6.89 1.02 -3.18
C MET A 65 -5.41 1.34 -2.98
N GLU A 66 -5.00 2.61 -3.06
CA GLU A 66 -3.66 3.06 -2.66
C GLU A 66 -3.31 2.65 -1.23
N SER A 67 -4.20 2.79 -0.23
CA SER A 67 -3.86 2.41 1.15
C SER A 67 -3.80 0.91 1.37
N SER A 68 -4.57 0.12 0.62
CA SER A 68 -4.48 -1.34 0.64
C SER A 68 -3.27 -1.84 -0.16
N ALA A 69 -2.97 -1.22 -1.31
CA ALA A 69 -1.86 -1.58 -2.16
C ALA A 69 -0.50 -1.26 -1.51
N THR A 70 -0.39 -0.15 -0.76
CA THR A 70 0.82 0.14 0.02
C THR A 70 1.02 -0.89 1.12
N LYS A 71 -0.06 -1.28 1.82
CA LYS A 71 0.01 -2.28 2.87
C LYS A 71 0.37 -3.66 2.33
N GLU A 72 -0.28 -4.09 1.25
CA GLU A 72 0.07 -5.34 0.54
C GLU A 72 1.52 -5.31 0.04
N HIS A 73 2.01 -4.16 -0.43
CA HIS A 73 3.39 -3.99 -0.83
C HIS A 73 4.36 -4.15 0.36
N GLU A 74 4.07 -3.50 1.49
CA GLU A 74 4.86 -3.62 2.72
C GLU A 74 4.90 -5.07 3.22
N ASP A 75 3.77 -5.78 3.22
CA ASP A 75 3.68 -7.18 3.61
C ASP A 75 4.52 -8.09 2.69
N ILE A 76 4.52 -7.82 1.38
CA ILE A 76 5.35 -8.55 0.40
C ILE A 76 6.85 -8.29 0.66
N VAL A 77 7.23 -7.05 0.96
CA VAL A 77 8.62 -6.70 1.26
C VAL A 77 9.08 -7.40 2.54
N ALA A 78 8.29 -7.33 3.61
CA ALA A 78 8.59 -8.01 4.87
C ALA A 78 8.74 -9.53 4.69
N LEU A 79 7.85 -10.16 3.91
CA LEU A 79 7.97 -11.58 3.60
C LEU A 79 9.28 -11.91 2.87
N ARG A 80 9.72 -11.06 1.93
CA ARG A 80 11.00 -11.27 1.22
C ARG A 80 12.18 -11.18 2.17
N GLU A 81 12.17 -10.24 3.11
CA GLU A 81 13.21 -10.10 4.13
C GLU A 81 13.31 -11.38 4.98
N PHE A 82 12.20 -11.86 5.53
CA PHE A 82 12.17 -13.09 6.31
C PHE A 82 12.64 -14.32 5.52
N ARG A 83 12.28 -14.41 4.23
CA ARG A 83 12.74 -15.52 3.37
C ARG A 83 14.25 -15.48 3.11
N VAL A 84 14.82 -14.30 2.92
CA VAL A 84 16.29 -14.15 2.79
C VAL A 84 16.98 -14.56 4.08
N GLN A 85 16.48 -14.11 5.24
CA GLN A 85 17.04 -14.47 6.54
C GLN A 85 16.99 -15.98 6.79
N GLU A 86 15.82 -16.60 6.58
CA GLU A 86 15.61 -18.04 6.73
C GLU A 86 16.58 -18.85 5.85
N ALA A 87 16.68 -18.49 4.57
CA ALA A 87 17.56 -19.15 3.61
C ALA A 87 19.04 -18.97 3.99
N ALA A 88 19.44 -17.78 4.44
CA ALA A 88 20.81 -17.50 4.85
C ALA A 88 21.20 -18.35 6.06
N VAL A 89 20.38 -18.37 7.12
CA VAL A 89 20.62 -19.20 8.31
C VAL A 89 20.64 -20.68 7.94
N LYS A 90 19.77 -21.14 7.04
CA LYS A 90 19.76 -22.53 6.57
C LYS A 90 21.05 -22.92 5.86
N ILE A 91 21.55 -22.10 4.94
CA ILE A 91 22.83 -22.33 4.23
C ILE A 91 23.99 -22.33 5.23
N MET A 92 24.05 -21.32 6.09
CA MET A 92 25.13 -21.15 7.07
C MET A 92 25.11 -22.23 8.17
N LYS A 93 23.95 -22.82 8.46
CA LYS A 93 23.85 -24.00 9.34
C LYS A 93 24.32 -25.29 8.67
N MET A 94 24.17 -25.41 7.35
CA MET A 94 24.65 -26.59 6.59
C MET A 94 26.17 -26.54 6.33
N ARG A 95 26.76 -25.35 6.23
CA ARG A 95 28.18 -25.14 5.89
C ARG A 95 28.97 -24.64 7.10
N LYS A 96 30.05 -25.32 7.48
CA LYS A 96 30.93 -24.88 8.59
C LYS A 96 31.65 -23.55 8.30
N THR A 97 31.98 -23.29 7.04
CA THR A 97 32.58 -22.05 6.55
C THR A 97 32.08 -21.80 5.12
N ILE A 98 31.82 -20.54 4.75
CA ILE A 98 31.36 -20.17 3.41
C ILE A 98 31.86 -18.77 3.03
N THR A 99 32.25 -18.57 1.78
CA THR A 99 32.61 -17.24 1.29
C THR A 99 31.36 -16.41 0.96
N SER A 100 31.45 -15.08 1.06
CA SER A 100 30.31 -14.19 0.75
C SER A 100 29.77 -14.38 -0.67
N ALA A 101 30.66 -14.60 -1.65
CA ALA A 101 30.27 -14.83 -3.05
C ALA A 101 29.50 -16.15 -3.23
N GLN A 102 29.95 -17.22 -2.56
CA GLN A 102 29.24 -18.52 -2.58
C GLN A 102 27.90 -18.43 -1.88
N LEU A 103 27.83 -17.77 -0.72
CA LEU A 103 26.59 -17.55 0.02
C LEU A 103 25.55 -16.81 -0.84
N GLN A 104 25.96 -15.74 -1.53
CA GLN A 104 25.08 -15.01 -2.44
C GLN A 104 24.55 -15.89 -3.58
N THR A 105 25.39 -16.78 -4.11
CA THR A 105 25.01 -17.65 -5.22
C THR A 105 24.00 -18.71 -4.76
N GLU A 106 24.28 -19.39 -3.65
CA GLU A 106 23.38 -20.39 -3.06
C GLU A 106 22.04 -19.75 -2.61
N LEU A 107 22.08 -18.53 -2.06
CA LEU A 107 20.87 -17.78 -1.68
C LEU A 107 19.96 -17.50 -2.89
N VAL A 108 20.55 -17.03 -4.00
CA VAL A 108 19.80 -16.72 -5.22
C VAL A 108 19.19 -17.99 -5.81
N GLU A 109 19.93 -19.10 -5.85
CA GLU A 109 19.39 -20.38 -6.29
C GLU A 109 18.23 -20.88 -5.42
N MET A 110 18.35 -20.77 -4.10
CA MET A 110 17.31 -21.23 -3.18
C MET A 110 16.02 -20.41 -3.27
N LEU A 111 16.13 -19.10 -3.51
CA LEU A 111 14.98 -18.19 -3.54
C LEU A 111 14.37 -18.01 -4.93
N LYS A 112 15.08 -18.41 -6.00
CA LYS A 112 14.64 -18.27 -7.40
C LYS A 112 13.19 -18.70 -7.69
N PRO A 113 12.63 -19.76 -7.07
CA PRO A 113 11.22 -20.14 -7.29
C PRO A 113 10.21 -19.13 -6.74
N MET A 114 10.58 -18.31 -5.73
CA MET A 114 9.72 -17.30 -5.13
C MET A 114 9.99 -15.91 -5.68
N PHE A 115 11.26 -15.50 -5.74
CA PHE A 115 11.70 -14.20 -6.26
C PHE A 115 13.22 -14.16 -6.47
N ILE A 116 13.70 -13.12 -7.16
CA ILE A 116 15.13 -12.88 -7.32
C ILE A 116 15.56 -11.77 -6.34
N PRO A 117 16.27 -12.10 -5.25
CA PRO A 117 16.73 -11.09 -4.29
C PRO A 117 17.80 -10.18 -4.93
N ASN A 118 17.72 -8.87 -4.65
CA ASN A 118 18.76 -7.94 -5.08
C ASN A 118 19.96 -7.96 -4.11
N ARG A 119 21.13 -7.48 -4.56
CA ARG A 119 22.35 -7.47 -3.73
C ARG A 119 22.22 -6.64 -2.45
N LYS A 120 21.43 -5.55 -2.51
CA LYS A 120 21.22 -4.64 -1.38
C LYS A 120 20.48 -5.35 -0.23
N LEU A 121 19.36 -6.01 -0.55
CA LEU A 121 18.56 -6.79 0.38
C LEU A 121 19.40 -7.91 1.01
N ILE A 122 20.16 -8.66 0.20
CA ILE A 122 21.01 -9.73 0.75
C ILE A 122 22.01 -9.18 1.76
N LYS A 123 22.66 -8.05 1.44
CA LYS A 123 23.62 -7.42 2.35
C LYS A 123 22.94 -6.97 3.65
N GLU A 124 21.85 -6.22 3.56
CA GLU A 124 21.11 -5.70 4.73
C GLU A 124 20.66 -6.84 5.65
N GLN A 125 20.15 -7.94 5.08
CA GLN A 125 19.69 -9.08 5.88
C GLN A 125 20.83 -9.89 6.50
N ILE A 126 22.00 -9.98 5.84
CA ILE A 126 23.19 -10.60 6.44
C ILE A 126 23.72 -9.74 7.59
N ASP A 127 23.84 -8.43 7.38
CA ASP A 127 24.30 -7.49 8.42
C ASP A 127 23.36 -7.55 9.64
N TRP A 128 22.05 -7.58 9.42
CA TRP A 128 21.05 -7.75 10.49
C TRP A 128 21.22 -9.08 11.25
N LEU A 129 21.52 -10.19 10.57
CA LEU A 129 21.75 -11.48 11.20
C LEU A 129 23.02 -11.50 12.07
N ILE A 130 24.06 -10.76 11.66
CA ILE A 130 25.29 -10.60 12.43
C ILE A 130 25.03 -9.76 13.68
N GLU A 131 24.33 -8.63 13.54
CA GLU A 131 23.97 -7.74 14.65
C GLU A 131 23.15 -8.46 15.73
N ASN A 132 22.21 -9.31 15.32
CA ASN A 132 21.37 -10.09 16.23
C ASN A 132 22.02 -11.40 16.72
N ARG A 133 23.30 -11.64 16.39
CA ARG A 133 24.08 -12.83 16.78
C ARG A 133 23.48 -14.16 16.34
N TYR A 134 22.71 -14.17 15.25
CA TYR A 134 22.24 -15.40 14.63
C TYR A 134 23.33 -16.07 13.82
N VAL A 135 24.28 -15.29 13.29
CA VAL A 135 25.42 -15.82 12.54
C VAL A 135 26.71 -15.08 12.85
N PHE A 136 27.83 -15.80 12.82
CA PHE A 136 29.17 -15.26 13.02
C PHE A 136 30.02 -15.56 11.79
N PHE A 137 30.58 -14.52 11.17
CA PHE A 137 31.66 -14.66 10.20
C PHE A 137 32.99 -14.57 10.94
N PRO A 138 33.89 -15.57 10.79
CA PRO A 138 35.26 -15.46 11.28
C PRO A 138 36.09 -14.44 10.47
#